data_AF-A0A969F601-F1
#
_entry.id   AF-A0A969F601-F1
#
_cell.length_a   1.000
_cell.length_b   1.000
_cell.length_c   1.000
_cell.angle_alpha   90.00
_cell.angle_beta   90.00
_cell.angle_gamma   90.00
#
_symmetry.space_group_name_H-M   'P 1'
#
loop_
_entity.id
_entity.type
_entity.pdbx_description
1 polymer ?
#
loop_
_entity_poly.entity_id
_entity_poly.type
_entity_poly.pdbx_seq_one_letter_code
_entity_poly.pdbx_strand_id
1 'polypeptide(L)'
;MIRGQSLFFLFTVTRSDNRLPLQEWLKEDEIFTLEPDADPQEIGQFLQHILSYHAQAYGYKPGERQAQIRRGAAEHLAAGVRNGRFSMRTVVRLAVELFDLLYLHPTYDIATLLDELRTQVR
;
A
#
# COMPACT_ATOMS: atom_id res chain seq x y z
N MET A 1 -20.22 -19.61 -6.02
CA MET A 1 -19.36 -18.40 -6.02
C MET A 1 -20.10 -17.36 -5.19
N ILE A 2 -19.64 -17.07 -3.96
CA ILE A 2 -20.31 -16.06 -3.12
C ILE A 2 -19.99 -14.71 -3.76
N ARG A 3 -20.99 -14.11 -4.45
CA ARG A 3 -20.96 -12.71 -4.90
C ARG A 3 -21.24 -11.83 -3.67
N GLY A 4 -20.28 -11.71 -2.78
CA GLY A 4 -20.30 -10.69 -1.74
C GLY A 4 -19.73 -9.39 -2.30
N GLN A 5 -20.31 -8.24 -1.95
CA GLN A 5 -19.61 -6.98 -2.08
C GLN A 5 -18.53 -6.96 -1.01
N SER A 6 -17.26 -6.98 -1.43
CA SER A 6 -16.12 -6.87 -0.53
C SER A 6 -15.66 -5.41 -0.49
N LEU A 7 -15.42 -4.91 0.72
CA LEU A 7 -14.87 -3.59 0.96
C LEU A 7 -13.62 -3.73 1.82
N PHE A 8 -12.54 -3.09 1.38
CA PHE A 8 -11.31 -2.97 2.16
C PHE A 8 -11.18 -1.51 2.63
N PHE A 9 -11.10 -1.32 3.95
CA PHE A 9 -10.88 -0.01 4.55
C PHE A 9 -9.54 0.00 5.28
N LEU A 10 -8.77 1.05 5.06
CA LEU A 10 -7.53 1.31 5.76
C LEU A 10 -7.65 2.63 6.53
N PHE A 11 -7.47 2.57 7.85
CA PHE A 11 -7.45 3.74 8.71
C PHE A 11 -6.01 4.12 8.99
N THR A 12 -5.67 5.39 8.78
CA THR A 12 -4.36 5.94 9.17
C THR A 12 -4.55 6.94 10.29
N VAL A 13 -3.70 6.83 11.30
CA VAL A 13 -3.77 7.66 12.50
C VAL A 13 -2.39 8.25 12.74
N THR A 14 -2.33 9.57 12.88
CA THR A 14 -1.14 10.24 13.38
C THR A 14 -1.19 10.19 14.90
N ARG A 15 -0.17 9.63 15.55
CA ARG A 15 -0.07 9.64 17.01
C ARG A 15 0.08 11.09 17.47
N SER A 16 -0.99 11.68 18.00
CA SER A 16 -0.93 12.91 18.79
C SER A 16 -1.45 12.60 20.19
N ASP A 17 -0.62 12.86 21.20
CA ASP A 17 -0.87 12.73 22.64
C ASP A 17 -1.99 11.74 23.03
N ASN A 18 -1.74 10.45 22.76
CA ASN A 18 -2.34 9.29 23.42
C ASN A 18 -3.88 9.28 23.65
N ARG A 19 -4.68 9.80 22.70
CA ARG A 19 -6.16 9.77 22.84
C ARG A 19 -6.84 8.48 22.38
N LEU A 20 -6.20 7.70 21.52
CA LEU A 20 -6.72 6.41 21.05
C LEU A 20 -5.82 5.29 21.59
N PRO A 21 -6.35 4.37 22.42
CA PRO A 21 -5.58 3.28 23.01
C PRO A 21 -5.39 2.15 21.99
N LEU A 22 -4.73 2.45 20.87
CA LEU A 22 -4.56 1.51 19.76
C LEU A 22 -3.89 0.22 20.21
N GLN A 23 -2.95 0.30 21.16
CA GLN A 23 -2.25 -0.84 21.73
C GLN A 23 -3.13 -1.72 22.63
N GLU A 24 -4.26 -1.19 23.12
CA GLU A 24 -5.25 -1.99 23.86
C GLU A 24 -6.23 -2.71 22.92
N TRP A 25 -6.40 -2.19 21.69
CA TRP A 25 -7.36 -2.71 20.72
C TRP A 25 -6.74 -3.64 19.68
N LEU A 26 -5.47 -3.41 19.36
CA LEU A 26 -4.74 -4.10 18.31
C LEU A 26 -3.51 -4.77 18.89
N LYS A 27 -3.19 -5.95 18.37
CA LYS A 27 -1.91 -6.58 18.65
C LYS A 27 -0.78 -5.83 17.96
N GLU A 28 0.43 -6.00 18.46
CA GLU A 28 1.61 -5.31 17.91
C GLU A 28 1.85 -5.66 16.43
N ASP A 29 1.59 -6.90 16.02
CA ASP A 29 1.68 -7.36 14.63
C ASP A 29 0.56 -6.85 13.72
N GLU A 30 -0.49 -6.23 14.28
CA GLU A 30 -1.56 -5.55 13.56
C GLU A 30 -1.29 -4.04 13.40
N ILE A 31 -0.23 -3.52 14.03
CA ILE A 31 0.17 -2.11 13.96
C ILE A 31 1.38 -1.97 13.04
N PHE A 32 1.19 -1.28 11.92
CA PHE A 32 2.29 -0.93 11.01
C PHE A 32 2.67 0.54 11.18
N THR A 33 3.94 0.80 11.51
CA THR A 33 4.49 2.16 11.62
C THR A 33 5.21 2.52 10.33
N LEU A 34 4.84 3.65 9.74
CA LEU A 34 5.53 4.24 8.59
C LEU A 34 6.20 5.53 9.05
N GLU A 35 7.53 5.53 9.04
CA GLU A 35 8.30 6.72 9.35
C GLU A 35 8.38 7.67 8.14
N PRO A 36 8.50 8.99 8.35
CA PRO A 36 8.60 9.97 7.26
C PRO A 36 9.83 9.80 6.37
N ASP A 37 10.84 9.06 6.80
CA ASP A 37 12.07 8.74 6.07
C ASP A 37 12.14 7.27 5.63
N ALA A 38 10.99 6.58 5.61
CA ALA A 38 10.89 5.16 5.32
C ALA A 38 11.63 4.76 4.04
N ASP A 39 12.44 3.71 4.15
CA ASP A 39 13.25 3.21 3.06
C ASP A 39 12.44 2.31 2.10
N PRO A 40 12.98 1.94 0.91
CA PRO A 40 12.28 1.05 -0.01
C PRO A 40 11.91 -0.32 0.58
N GLN A 41 12.68 -0.83 1.54
CA GLN A 41 12.39 -2.11 2.19
C GLN A 41 11.18 -2.00 3.11
N GLU A 42 11.10 -0.95 3.93
CA GLU A 42 9.97 -0.66 4.82
C GLU A 42 8.68 -0.42 4.01
N ILE A 43 8.77 0.38 2.93
CA ILE A 43 7.65 0.58 2.01
C ILE A 43 7.25 -0.73 1.32
N GLY A 44 8.23 -1.58 0.97
CA GLY A 44 7.96 -2.90 0.39
C GLY A 44 7.21 -3.83 1.34
N GLN A 45 7.55 -3.80 2.63
CA GLN A 45 6.83 -4.54 3.69
C GLN A 45 5.41 -4.00 3.88
N PHE A 46 5.25 -2.69 3.90
CA PHE A 46 3.93 -2.05 3.92
C PHE A 46 3.06 -2.50 2.74
N LEU A 47 3.59 -2.42 1.51
CA LEU A 47 2.89 -2.88 0.31
C LEU A 47 2.53 -4.37 0.38
N GLN A 48 3.38 -5.20 0.98
CA GLN A 48 3.06 -6.62 1.20
C GLN A 48 1.86 -6.80 2.13
N HIS A 49 1.79 -6.05 3.24
CA HIS A 49 0.65 -6.12 4.15
C HIS A 49 -0.64 -5.69 3.46
N ILE A 50 -0.60 -4.56 2.73
CA ILE A 50 -1.76 -4.10 1.95
C ILE A 50 -2.19 -5.15 0.93
N LEU A 51 -1.24 -5.75 0.19
CA LEU A 51 -1.56 -6.81 -0.77
C LEU A 51 -2.23 -8.02 -0.09
N SER A 52 -1.74 -8.44 1.07
CA SER A 52 -2.30 -9.56 1.81
C SER A 52 -3.75 -9.28 2.25
N TYR A 53 -4.00 -8.12 2.86
CA TYR A 53 -5.35 -7.73 3.30
C TYR A 53 -6.30 -7.49 2.13
N HIS A 54 -5.82 -6.86 1.06
CA HIS A 54 -6.57 -6.65 -0.15
C HIS A 54 -6.98 -8.00 -0.77
N ALA A 55 -6.06 -8.95 -0.87
CA ALA A 55 -6.37 -10.28 -1.41
C ALA A 55 -7.35 -11.07 -0.55
N GLN A 56 -7.24 -10.95 0.78
CA GLN A 56 -8.19 -11.53 1.71
C GLN A 56 -9.59 -10.91 1.56
N ALA A 57 -9.68 -9.58 1.46
CA ALA A 57 -10.95 -8.87 1.30
C ALA A 57 -11.66 -9.27 0.00
N TYR A 58 -10.93 -9.26 -1.12
CA TYR A 58 -11.48 -9.52 -2.45
C TYR A 58 -11.46 -11.00 -2.89
N GLY A 59 -11.00 -11.90 -2.02
CA GLY A 59 -11.05 -13.35 -2.23
C GLY A 59 -10.20 -13.87 -3.40
N TYR A 60 -9.02 -13.27 -3.65
CA TYR A 60 -8.10 -13.73 -4.70
C TYR A 60 -6.73 -14.13 -4.13
N LYS A 61 -5.93 -14.85 -4.94
CA LYS A 61 -4.53 -15.16 -4.60
C LYS A 61 -3.61 -14.22 -5.35
N PRO A 62 -2.72 -13.46 -4.67
CA PRO A 62 -1.72 -12.64 -5.34
C PRO A 62 -0.84 -13.50 -6.25
N GLY A 63 -0.55 -13.01 -7.45
CA GLY A 63 0.35 -13.63 -8.40
C GLY A 63 1.62 -12.82 -8.63
N GLU A 64 2.41 -13.25 -9.61
CA GLU A 64 3.68 -12.59 -9.96
C GLU A 64 3.49 -11.13 -10.37
N ARG A 65 2.36 -10.79 -10.99
CA ARG A 65 2.01 -9.41 -11.37
C ARG A 65 1.99 -8.47 -10.16
N GLN A 66 1.32 -8.86 -9.08
CA GLN A 66 1.28 -8.06 -7.85
C GLN A 66 2.66 -8.03 -7.16
N ALA A 67 3.42 -9.12 -7.23
CA ALA A 67 4.78 -9.17 -6.68
C ALA A 67 5.75 -8.22 -7.41
N GLN A 68 5.63 -8.11 -8.74
CA GLN A 68 6.41 -7.16 -9.55
C GLN A 68 6.07 -5.71 -9.22
N ILE A 69 4.78 -5.38 -9.14
CA ILE A 69 4.35 -4.03 -8.73
C ILE A 69 4.81 -3.70 -7.32
N ARG A 70 4.67 -4.63 -6.36
CA ARG A 70 5.16 -4.43 -4.99
C ARG A 70 6.65 -4.04 -4.99
N ARG A 71 7.50 -4.74 -5.74
CA ARG A 71 8.94 -4.46 -5.82
C ARG A 71 9.23 -3.10 -6.48
N GLY A 72 8.65 -2.85 -7.65
CA GLY A 72 8.91 -1.60 -8.39
C GLY A 72 8.31 -0.36 -7.73
N ALA A 73 7.10 -0.47 -7.19
CA ALA A 73 6.43 0.65 -6.53
C ALA A 73 7.13 1.06 -5.23
N ALA A 74 7.72 0.11 -4.49
CA ALA A 74 8.42 0.42 -3.26
C ALA A 74 9.56 1.43 -3.46
N GLU A 75 10.35 1.26 -4.51
CA GLU A 75 11.44 2.19 -4.86
C GLU A 75 10.91 3.58 -5.19
N HIS A 76 9.86 3.67 -6.01
CA HIS A 76 9.29 4.95 -6.45
C HIS A 76 8.60 5.69 -5.30
N LEU A 77 7.82 4.99 -4.48
CA LEU A 77 7.15 5.57 -3.31
C LEU A 77 8.18 6.09 -2.29
N ALA A 78 9.20 5.30 -1.96
CA ALA A 78 10.29 5.74 -1.07
C ALA A 78 11.06 6.95 -1.64
N ALA A 79 11.32 6.98 -2.96
CA ALA A 79 11.93 8.13 -3.60
C ALA A 79 11.04 9.38 -3.55
N GLY A 80 9.72 9.24 -3.76
CA GLY A 80 8.77 10.35 -3.67
C GLY A 80 8.72 10.95 -2.27
N VAL A 81 8.82 10.13 -1.24
CA VAL A 81 8.87 10.57 0.15
C VAL A 81 10.16 11.33 0.44
N ARG A 82 11.32 10.73 0.13
CA ARG A 82 12.64 11.33 0.36
C ARG A 82 12.81 12.68 -0.35
N ASN A 83 12.23 12.83 -1.53
CA ASN A 83 12.30 14.07 -2.32
C ASN A 83 11.20 15.08 -1.94
N GLY A 84 10.39 14.81 -0.91
CA GLY A 84 9.30 15.69 -0.46
C GLY A 84 8.11 15.79 -1.42
N ARG A 85 8.04 14.92 -2.44
CA ARG A 85 6.93 14.86 -3.41
C ARG A 85 5.71 14.17 -2.82
N PHE A 86 5.92 13.15 -1.99
CA PHE A 86 4.85 12.39 -1.36
C PHE A 86 4.88 12.54 0.16
N SER A 87 3.70 12.75 0.73
CA SER A 87 3.46 12.53 2.16
C SER A 87 3.22 11.05 2.43
N MET A 88 3.34 10.60 3.69
CA MET A 88 2.91 9.25 4.08
C MET A 88 1.45 8.97 3.75
N ARG A 89 0.58 9.98 3.86
CA ARG A 89 -0.83 9.86 3.44
C ARG A 89 -0.94 9.53 1.95
N THR A 90 -0.11 10.16 1.11
CA THR A 90 -0.06 9.89 -0.33
C THR A 90 0.42 8.47 -0.60
N VAL A 91 1.47 8.02 0.08
CA VAL A 91 1.98 6.64 -0.03
C VAL A 91 0.90 5.62 0.29
N VAL A 92 0.20 5.81 1.42
CA VAL A 92 -0.86 4.91 1.86
C VAL A 92 -2.00 4.86 0.85
N ARG A 93 -2.42 6.01 0.32
CA ARG A 93 -3.46 6.07 -0.71
C ARG A 93 -3.03 5.33 -1.99
N LEU A 94 -1.83 5.65 -2.50
CA LEU A 94 -1.29 5.04 -3.72
C LEU A 94 -1.13 3.52 -3.59
N ALA A 95 -0.74 3.02 -2.41
CA ALA A 95 -0.62 1.59 -2.17
C ALA A 95 -1.94 0.84 -2.42
N VAL A 96 -3.06 1.39 -1.98
CA VAL A 96 -4.40 0.80 -2.20
C VAL A 96 -4.82 0.96 -3.66
N GLU A 97 -4.66 2.16 -4.23
CA GLU A 97 -5.02 2.45 -5.62
C GLU A 97 -4.28 1.53 -6.61
N LEU A 98 -3.00 1.22 -6.36
CA LEU A 98 -2.22 0.30 -7.18
C LEU A 98 -2.87 -1.09 -7.23
N PHE A 99 -3.25 -1.66 -6.08
CA PHE A 99 -3.82 -3.01 -6.04
C PHE A 99 -5.27 -3.05 -6.53
N ASP A 100 -6.06 -2.00 -6.27
CA ASP A 100 -7.40 -1.83 -6.85
C ASP A 100 -7.31 -1.80 -8.38
N LEU A 101 -6.38 -1.00 -8.96
CA LEU A 101 -6.19 -0.92 -10.40
C LEU A 101 -5.83 -2.28 -11.00
N LEU A 102 -4.89 -3.01 -10.38
CA LEU A 102 -4.50 -4.33 -10.86
C LEU A 102 -5.63 -5.35 -10.77
N TYR A 103 -6.50 -5.24 -9.76
CA TYR A 103 -7.64 -6.12 -9.55
C TYR A 103 -8.77 -5.83 -10.54
N LEU A 104 -9.14 -4.56 -10.70
CA LEU A 104 -10.22 -4.10 -11.59
C LEU A 104 -9.84 -4.20 -13.07
N HIS A 105 -8.55 -4.03 -13.38
CA HIS A 105 -8.02 -4.07 -14.74
C HIS A 105 -6.91 -5.13 -14.87
N PRO A 106 -7.28 -6.42 -15.07
CA PRO A 106 -6.32 -7.52 -15.18
C PRO A 106 -5.34 -7.37 -16.35
N THR A 107 -5.74 -6.65 -17.40
CA THR A 107 -4.94 -6.42 -18.61
C THR A 107 -4.09 -5.16 -18.55
N TYR A 108 -4.14 -4.40 -17.44
CA TYR A 108 -3.32 -3.20 -17.30
C TYR A 108 -1.84 -3.57 -17.27
N ASP A 109 -1.05 -2.93 -18.13
CA ASP A 109 0.37 -3.23 -18.25
C ASP A 109 1.15 -2.74 -17.02
N ILE A 110 2.00 -3.63 -16.51
CA ILE A 110 2.80 -3.41 -15.29
C ILE A 110 3.87 -2.34 -15.55
N ALA A 111 4.52 -2.40 -16.72
CA ALA A 111 5.59 -1.46 -17.06
C ALA A 111 5.04 -0.04 -17.19
N THR A 112 3.90 0.10 -17.87
CA THR A 112 3.15 1.37 -17.96
C THR A 112 2.81 1.92 -16.57
N LEU A 113 2.26 1.09 -15.67
CA LEU A 113 1.91 1.53 -14.32
C LEU A 113 3.12 2.06 -13.52
N LEU A 114 4.25 1.35 -13.60
CA LEU A 114 5.47 1.77 -12.91
C LEU A 114 6.05 3.06 -13.51
N ASP A 115 5.95 3.25 -14.83
CA ASP A 115 6.39 4.48 -15.47
C ASP A 115 5.53 5.70 -15.10
N GLU A 116 4.22 5.50 -15.01
CA GLU A 116 3.27 6.51 -14.52
C GLU A 116 3.57 6.89 -13.07
N LEU A 117 3.78 5.90 -12.20
CA LEU A 117 4.16 6.13 -10.81
C LEU A 117 5.51 6.87 -10.70
N ARG A 118 6.50 6.47 -11.51
CA ARG A 118 7.81 7.13 -11.58
C ARG A 118 7.69 8.58 -12.02
N THR A 119 6.79 8.88 -12.95
CA THR A 119 6.56 10.25 -13.45
C THR A 119 6.00 11.16 -12.37
N GLN A 120 5.15 10.65 -11.48
CA GLN A 120 4.63 11.42 -10.33
C GLN A 120 5.71 11.75 -9.28
N VAL A 121 6.84 11.02 -9.28
CA VAL A 121 7.94 11.19 -8.31
C VAL A 121 9.00 12.19 -8.80
N ARG A 122 9.05 12.47 -10.10
CA ARG A 122 9.97 13.48 -10.69
C ARG A 122 9.47 14.89 -10.41
#